data_AF-A0A2G8JEP9-F1
#
_entry.id   AF-A0A2G8JEP9-F1
#
_cell.length_a   1.000
_cell.length_b   1.000
_cell.length_c   1.000
_cell.angle_alpha   90.00
_cell.angle_beta   90.00
_cell.angle_gamma   90.00
#
_symmetry.space_group_name_H-M   'P 1'
#
loop_
_entity.id
_entity.type
_entity.pdbx_description
1 polymer ?
#
loop_
_entity_poly.entity_id
_entity_poly.type
_entity_poly.pdbx_seq_one_letter_code
_entity_poly.pdbx_strand_id
1 'polypeptide(L)'
;MAEINKTKQLYDDTLSLQYNSDQKRIEVAKPVVELDGDEMTRVIWEKIKETLIFPYLKVDCLYYDLGLPYRDSTNDQVTIDAAHAIKEHSVGIKCATITPDEERVEEFKLKQMWRSPNGTIRNILGGTVFREPILCKNIPRLVPGWTNPIVIGRHAFGDQYRATDFVIDKPGKFEIVFTPADGSKKTTYEVFDFPGGGCGLGMYNKTRLVSHRTLYVLIPD
;
A
#
# COMPACT_ATOMS: atom_id res chain seq x y z
N MET A 1 -12.77 -19.75 -4.57
CA MET A 1 -11.98 -20.99 -4.59
C MET A 1 -11.95 -21.67 -5.95
N ALA A 2 -13.09 -22.02 -6.56
CA ALA A 2 -13.11 -22.70 -7.86
C ALA A 2 -12.64 -21.81 -9.05
N GLU A 3 -12.94 -20.51 -9.02
CA GLU A 3 -12.51 -19.56 -10.08
C GLU A 3 -11.00 -19.26 -10.03
N ILE A 4 -10.46 -19.06 -8.82
CA ILE A 4 -9.02 -18.83 -8.58
C ILE A 4 -8.17 -20.00 -9.10
N ASN A 5 -8.64 -21.24 -8.91
CA ASN A 5 -7.95 -22.43 -9.39
C ASN A 5 -7.99 -22.56 -10.93
N LYS A 6 -9.05 -22.07 -11.58
CA LYS A 6 -9.21 -22.11 -13.04
C LYS A 6 -8.30 -21.12 -13.75
N THR A 7 -8.15 -19.91 -13.18
CA THR A 7 -7.25 -18.88 -13.70
C THR A 7 -5.78 -19.28 -13.50
N LYS A 8 -5.44 -19.90 -12.38
CA LYS A 8 -4.09 -20.44 -12.11
C LYS A 8 -3.69 -21.51 -13.12
N GLN A 9 -4.60 -22.43 -13.44
CA GLN A 9 -4.32 -23.50 -14.39
C GLN A 9 -4.16 -22.99 -15.84
N LEU A 10 -5.01 -22.04 -16.26
CA LEU A 10 -4.86 -21.38 -17.57
C LEU A 10 -3.53 -20.59 -17.68
N TYR A 11 -3.07 -20.00 -16.58
CA TYR A 11 -1.82 -19.25 -16.50
C TYR A 11 -0.58 -20.16 -16.56
N ASP A 12 -0.62 -21.29 -15.85
CA ASP A 12 0.45 -22.30 -15.87
C ASP A 12 0.55 -22.97 -17.24
N ASP A 13 -0.58 -23.24 -17.90
CA ASP A 13 -0.64 -23.86 -19.23
C ASP A 13 -0.09 -22.91 -20.32
N THR A 14 -0.39 -21.61 -20.28
CA THR A 14 0.15 -20.63 -21.24
C THR A 14 1.64 -20.37 -21.05
N LEU A 15 2.13 -20.34 -19.81
CA LEU A 15 3.56 -20.25 -19.52
C LEU A 15 4.34 -21.49 -19.99
N SER A 16 3.74 -22.68 -19.86
CA SER A 16 4.39 -23.93 -20.31
C SER A 16 4.58 -24.02 -21.83
N LEU A 17 3.72 -23.34 -22.60
CA LEU A 17 3.74 -23.36 -24.07
C LEU A 17 4.72 -22.37 -24.70
N GLN A 18 5.21 -21.35 -23.97
CA GLN A 18 6.09 -20.32 -24.51
C GLN A 18 7.59 -20.53 -24.24
N TYR A 19 7.97 -21.37 -23.27
CA TYR A 19 9.38 -21.54 -22.90
C TYR A 19 9.89 -22.94 -23.24
N ASN A 20 10.76 -23.00 -24.25
CA ASN A 20 11.55 -24.19 -24.59
C ASN A 20 12.35 -24.66 -23.36
N SER A 21 12.08 -25.89 -22.93
CA SER A 21 12.31 -26.43 -21.59
C SER A 21 13.74 -26.89 -21.29
N ASP A 22 14.78 -26.22 -21.81
CA ASP A 22 16.19 -26.65 -21.63
C ASP A 22 16.97 -25.85 -20.57
N GLN A 23 16.40 -24.75 -20.04
CA GLN A 23 16.99 -24.03 -18.90
C GLN A 23 16.28 -24.38 -17.58
N LYS A 24 17.03 -24.96 -16.65
CA LYS A 24 16.54 -25.27 -15.30
C LYS A 24 16.31 -23.97 -14.53
N ARG A 25 15.04 -23.57 -14.37
CA ARG A 25 14.61 -22.44 -13.54
C ARG A 25 15.07 -22.63 -12.09
N ILE A 26 15.31 -21.52 -11.39
CA ILE A 26 15.62 -21.51 -9.96
C ILE A 26 14.33 -21.80 -9.19
N GLU A 27 14.33 -22.87 -8.40
CA GLU A 27 13.20 -23.26 -7.56
C GLU A 27 13.13 -22.38 -6.31
N VAL A 28 11.99 -21.71 -6.09
CA VAL A 28 11.75 -20.90 -4.89
C VAL A 28 10.88 -21.70 -3.93
N ALA A 29 11.39 -21.93 -2.71
CA ALA A 29 10.78 -22.86 -1.75
C ALA A 29 9.47 -22.36 -1.09
N LYS A 30 9.20 -21.06 -1.11
CA LYS A 30 8.03 -20.45 -0.48
C LYS A 30 7.35 -19.49 -1.46
N PRO A 31 6.02 -19.33 -1.38
CA PRO A 31 5.31 -18.40 -2.23
C PRO A 31 5.63 -16.94 -1.88
N VAL A 32 5.37 -16.06 -2.83
CA VAL A 32 5.33 -14.61 -2.63
C VAL A 32 3.90 -14.11 -2.83
N VAL A 33 3.50 -13.09 -2.07
CA VAL A 33 2.20 -12.44 -2.28
C VAL A 33 2.35 -11.41 -3.38
N GLU A 34 1.55 -11.53 -4.42
CA GLU A 34 1.54 -10.61 -5.55
C GLU A 34 0.29 -9.72 -5.46
N LEU A 35 0.51 -8.40 -5.44
CA LEU A 35 -0.54 -7.40 -5.35
C LEU A 35 -0.53 -6.59 -6.65
N ASP A 36 -1.47 -6.88 -7.55
CA ASP A 36 -1.56 -6.24 -8.85
C ASP A 36 -2.04 -4.79 -8.75
N GLY A 37 -1.94 -4.03 -9.84
CA GLY A 37 -2.12 -2.59 -9.85
C GLY A 37 -3.01 -2.05 -10.95
N ASP A 38 -2.81 -0.77 -11.24
CA ASP A 38 -3.62 0.03 -12.14
C ASP A 38 -2.78 0.66 -13.29
N GLU A 39 -3.50 1.13 -14.32
CA GLU A 39 -2.99 1.94 -15.44
C GLU A 39 -1.73 1.34 -16.10
N MET A 40 -0.75 2.17 -16.44
CA MET A 40 0.47 1.76 -17.13
C MET A 40 1.31 0.79 -16.29
N THR A 41 1.26 0.92 -14.97
CA THR A 41 2.04 0.03 -14.08
C THR A 41 1.56 -1.41 -14.15
N ARG A 42 0.26 -1.66 -14.32
CA ARG A 42 -0.29 -3.00 -14.52
C ARG A 42 0.27 -3.67 -15.78
N VAL A 43 0.33 -2.93 -16.88
CA VAL A 43 0.87 -3.43 -18.17
C VAL A 43 2.37 -3.72 -18.07
N ILE A 44 3.13 -2.80 -17.44
CA ILE A 44 4.57 -3.01 -17.21
C ILE A 44 4.80 -4.21 -16.29
N TRP A 45 3.97 -4.38 -15.26
CA TRP A 45 4.08 -5.46 -14.29
C TRP A 45 3.93 -6.84 -14.93
N GLU A 46 2.94 -7.00 -15.81
CA GLU A 46 2.77 -8.21 -16.63
C GLU A 46 4.04 -8.49 -17.46
N LYS A 47 4.56 -7.47 -18.16
CA LYS A 47 5.76 -7.61 -18.99
C LYS A 47 7.01 -8.01 -18.19
N ILE A 48 7.20 -7.41 -17.01
CA ILE A 48 8.30 -7.75 -16.10
C ILE A 48 8.22 -9.22 -15.70
N LYS A 49 7.04 -9.66 -15.27
CA LYS A 49 6.82 -11.05 -14.83
C LYS A 49 7.16 -12.05 -15.93
N GLU A 50 6.60 -11.85 -17.12
CA GLU A 50 6.82 -12.73 -18.26
C GLU A 50 8.25 -12.69 -18.78
N THR A 51 8.87 -11.52 -18.85
CA THR A 51 10.16 -11.38 -19.55
C THR A 51 11.37 -11.57 -18.62
N LEU A 52 11.23 -11.20 -17.34
CA LEU A 52 12.37 -11.06 -16.41
C LEU A 52 12.28 -11.97 -15.19
N ILE A 53 11.10 -12.50 -14.86
CA ILE A 53 10.89 -13.33 -13.65
C ILE A 53 10.68 -14.80 -14.02
N PHE A 54 9.55 -15.13 -14.64
CA PHE A 54 9.14 -16.52 -14.89
C PHE A 54 10.03 -17.35 -15.84
N PRO A 55 10.80 -16.76 -16.78
CA PRO A 55 11.78 -17.52 -17.55
C PRO A 55 12.91 -18.08 -16.68
N TYR A 56 13.19 -17.46 -15.53
CA TYR A 56 14.35 -17.76 -14.69
C TYR A 56 13.98 -18.32 -13.32
N LEU A 57 12.82 -17.95 -12.78
CA LEU A 57 12.33 -18.34 -11.46
C LEU A 57 11.08 -19.20 -11.58
N LYS A 58 11.09 -20.33 -10.87
CA LYS A 58 9.88 -21.09 -10.56
C LYS A 58 9.44 -20.71 -9.14
N VAL A 59 8.52 -19.77 -9.06
CA VAL A 59 8.00 -19.18 -7.82
C VAL A 59 6.48 -19.21 -7.84
N ASP A 60 5.89 -19.62 -6.72
CA ASP A 60 4.44 -19.54 -6.54
C ASP A 60 4.04 -18.12 -6.16
N CYS A 61 3.16 -17.50 -6.96
CA CYS A 61 2.56 -16.21 -6.66
C CYS A 61 1.15 -16.37 -6.09
N LEU A 62 0.93 -15.92 -4.86
CA LEU A 62 -0.41 -15.77 -4.28
C LEU A 62 -0.98 -14.43 -4.75
N TYR A 63 -1.81 -14.49 -5.79
CA TYR A 63 -2.27 -13.32 -6.52
C TYR A 63 -3.48 -12.64 -5.87
N TYR A 64 -3.39 -11.32 -5.73
CA TYR A 64 -4.46 -10.42 -5.27
C TYR A 64 -4.55 -9.23 -6.22
N ASP A 65 -5.69 -9.06 -6.89
CA ASP A 65 -5.90 -7.93 -7.78
C ASP A 65 -6.27 -6.67 -6.96
N LEU A 66 -5.35 -5.71 -6.81
CA LEU A 66 -5.68 -4.42 -6.19
C LEU A 66 -6.05 -3.34 -7.20
N GLY A 67 -6.33 -3.72 -8.45
CA GLY A 67 -6.91 -2.84 -9.44
C GLY A 67 -8.21 -2.22 -8.92
N LEU A 68 -8.39 -0.92 -9.19
CA LEU A 68 -9.52 -0.13 -8.70
C LEU A 68 -10.89 -0.78 -8.98
N PRO A 69 -11.17 -1.38 -10.16
CA PRO A 69 -12.44 -2.06 -10.41
C PRO A 69 -12.67 -3.26 -9.48
N TYR A 70 -11.64 -4.07 -9.22
CA TYR A 70 -11.78 -5.26 -8.38
C TYR A 70 -11.89 -4.88 -6.89
N ARG A 71 -11.15 -3.86 -6.45
CA ARG A 71 -11.33 -3.26 -5.12
C ARG A 71 -12.76 -2.76 -4.93
N ASP A 72 -13.32 -2.02 -5.88
CA ASP A 72 -14.70 -1.56 -5.78
C ASP A 72 -15.70 -2.74 -5.72
N SER A 73 -15.51 -3.76 -6.56
CA SER A 73 -16.38 -4.94 -6.58
C SER A 73 -16.40 -5.71 -5.25
N THR A 74 -15.25 -5.79 -4.57
CA THR A 74 -15.06 -6.51 -3.30
C THR A 74 -15.25 -5.65 -2.06
N ASN A 75 -15.71 -4.40 -2.22
CA ASN A 75 -15.79 -3.41 -1.15
C ASN A 75 -14.46 -3.21 -0.41
N ASP A 76 -13.36 -3.22 -1.16
CA ASP A 76 -11.96 -3.11 -0.71
C ASP A 76 -11.48 -4.26 0.20
N GLN A 77 -12.23 -5.36 0.30
CA GLN A 77 -11.84 -6.52 1.09
C GLN A 77 -10.57 -7.19 0.56
N VAL A 78 -10.36 -7.21 -0.77
CA VAL A 78 -9.15 -7.76 -1.40
C VAL A 78 -7.86 -7.10 -0.88
N THR A 79 -7.90 -5.81 -0.56
CA THR A 79 -6.77 -5.06 -0.01
C THR A 79 -6.41 -5.55 1.40
N ILE A 80 -7.42 -5.85 2.22
CA ILE A 80 -7.26 -6.37 3.57
C ILE A 80 -6.72 -7.80 3.51
N ASP A 81 -7.31 -8.64 2.65
CA ASP A 81 -6.91 -10.04 2.48
C ASP A 81 -5.45 -10.15 2.01
N ALA A 82 -5.04 -9.31 1.06
CA ALA A 82 -3.67 -9.24 0.58
C ALA A 82 -2.68 -8.86 1.72
N ALA A 83 -3.05 -7.91 2.59
CA ALA A 83 -2.22 -7.54 3.73
C ALA A 83 -2.07 -8.68 4.74
N HIS A 84 -3.14 -9.46 4.98
CA HIS A 84 -3.08 -10.63 5.85
C HIS A 84 -2.24 -11.76 5.23
N ALA A 85 -2.35 -11.97 3.92
CA ALA A 85 -1.51 -12.92 3.21
C ALA A 85 -0.02 -12.54 3.30
N ILE A 86 0.32 -11.25 3.19
CA ILE A 86 1.72 -10.80 3.39
C ILE A 86 2.18 -11.14 4.81
N LYS A 87 1.32 -10.96 5.81
CA LYS A 87 1.66 -11.27 7.20
C LYS A 87 1.93 -12.77 7.40
N GLU A 88 1.20 -13.63 6.70
CA GLU A 88 1.37 -15.08 6.73
C GLU A 88 2.62 -15.54 5.97
N HIS A 89 2.83 -15.03 4.75
CA HIS A 89 3.88 -15.47 3.84
C HIS A 89 5.14 -14.60 3.86
N SER A 90 5.17 -13.58 4.72
CA SER A 90 6.27 -12.64 5.00
C SER A 90 6.67 -11.70 3.85
N VAL A 91 6.48 -12.07 2.59
CA VAL A 91 6.95 -11.31 1.42
C VAL A 91 5.76 -10.94 0.53
N GLY A 92 5.64 -9.63 0.24
CA GLY A 92 4.69 -9.09 -0.72
C GLY A 92 5.39 -8.23 -1.76
N ILE A 93 4.95 -8.32 -3.01
CA ILE A 93 5.39 -7.46 -4.11
C ILE A 93 4.15 -6.77 -4.64
N LYS A 94 4.19 -5.43 -4.70
CA LYS A 94 3.02 -4.62 -5.00
C LYS A 94 3.27 -3.70 -6.19
N CYS A 95 2.34 -3.73 -7.15
CA CYS A 95 2.23 -2.76 -8.23
C CYS A 95 1.56 -1.45 -7.76
N ALA A 96 1.81 -0.34 -8.45
CA ALA A 96 1.16 0.93 -8.12
C ALA A 96 -0.36 0.85 -8.34
N THR A 97 -1.11 1.56 -7.49
CA THR A 97 -2.58 1.49 -7.44
C THR A 97 -3.16 2.89 -7.32
N ILE A 98 -4.29 3.15 -7.99
CA ILE A 98 -5.03 4.41 -7.88
C ILE A 98 -5.55 4.59 -6.45
N THR A 99 -5.41 5.78 -5.89
CA THR A 99 -6.20 6.21 -4.72
C THR A 99 -7.24 7.19 -5.26
N PRO A 100 -8.54 6.82 -5.31
CA PRO A 100 -9.53 7.64 -6.00
C PRO A 100 -9.81 8.93 -5.23
N ASP A 101 -9.92 10.03 -5.97
CA ASP A 101 -10.49 11.31 -5.56
C ASP A 101 -11.91 11.44 -6.15
N GLU A 102 -12.54 12.61 -5.99
CA GLU A 102 -13.89 12.87 -6.52
C GLU A 102 -13.98 12.63 -8.03
N GLU A 103 -12.98 13.05 -8.80
CA GLU A 103 -12.94 12.86 -10.25
C GLU A 103 -12.88 11.37 -10.62
N ARG A 104 -12.03 10.59 -9.93
CA ARG A 104 -11.94 9.14 -10.17
C ARG A 104 -13.19 8.38 -9.74
N VAL A 105 -13.92 8.86 -8.73
CA VAL A 105 -15.22 8.28 -8.35
C VAL A 105 -16.22 8.42 -9.49
N GLU A 106 -16.28 9.59 -10.15
CA GLU A 106 -17.14 9.80 -11.31
C GLU A 106 -16.70 9.00 -12.53
N GLU A 107 -15.40 9.02 -12.85
CA GLU A 107 -14.82 8.32 -14.00
C GLU A 107 -15.09 6.81 -13.95
N PHE A 108 -14.83 6.18 -12.80
CA PHE A 108 -14.95 4.73 -12.63
C PHE A 108 -16.32 4.30 -12.08
N LYS A 109 -17.23 5.24 -11.82
CA LYS A 109 -18.56 4.99 -11.22
C LYS A 109 -18.46 4.17 -9.92
N LEU A 110 -17.54 4.57 -9.04
CA LEU A 110 -17.25 3.84 -7.81
C LEU A 110 -18.41 3.94 -6.82
N LYS A 111 -18.56 2.93 -5.96
CA LYS A 111 -19.56 2.93 -4.88
C LYS A 111 -19.30 4.03 -3.85
N GLN A 112 -18.01 4.29 -3.59
CA GLN A 112 -17.54 5.35 -2.70
C GLN A 112 -16.05 5.65 -2.96
N MET A 113 -15.56 6.71 -2.34
CA MET A 113 -14.14 7.06 -2.34
C MET A 113 -13.36 6.08 -1.45
N TRP A 114 -12.80 5.03 -2.06
CA TRP A 114 -12.01 4.03 -1.34
C TRP A 114 -10.70 4.60 -0.80
N ARG A 115 -10.29 4.12 0.39
CA ARG A 115 -9.02 4.53 1.00
C ARG A 115 -7.83 4.00 0.20
N SER A 116 -6.68 4.65 0.37
CA SER A 116 -5.45 4.22 -0.30
C SER A 116 -5.06 2.80 0.11
N PRO A 117 -4.87 1.86 -0.84
CA PRO A 117 -4.44 0.49 -0.53
C PRO A 117 -3.11 0.45 0.23
N ASN A 118 -2.19 1.36 -0.12
CA ASN A 118 -0.91 1.51 0.56
C ASN A 118 -1.09 1.83 2.05
N GLY A 119 -2.05 2.71 2.38
CA GLY A 119 -2.38 3.06 3.76
C GLY A 119 -2.95 1.87 4.53
N THR A 120 -3.90 1.15 3.92
CA THR A 120 -4.50 -0.05 4.51
C THR A 120 -3.46 -1.13 4.82
N ILE A 121 -2.61 -1.47 3.84
CA ILE A 121 -1.56 -2.49 4.00
C ILE A 121 -0.58 -2.09 5.11
N ARG A 122 -0.08 -0.84 5.10
CA ARG A 122 0.86 -0.34 6.12
C ARG A 122 0.25 -0.36 7.52
N ASN A 123 -1.05 -0.07 7.64
CA ASN A 123 -1.74 -0.09 8.92
C ASN A 123 -1.87 -1.51 9.51
N ILE A 124 -2.06 -2.51 8.65
CA ILE A 124 -2.20 -3.92 9.06
C ILE A 124 -0.83 -4.53 9.40
N LEU A 125 0.18 -4.28 8.56
CA LEU A 125 1.53 -4.82 8.75
C LEU A 125 2.32 -4.08 9.83
N GLY A 126 2.15 -2.76 9.91
CA GLY A 126 3.03 -1.87 10.65
C GLY A 126 4.42 -1.75 10.03
N GLY A 127 5.24 -0.84 10.57
CA GLY A 127 6.65 -0.72 10.22
C GLY A 127 7.08 0.63 9.63
N THR A 128 8.16 0.59 8.86
CA THR A 128 8.94 1.71 8.34
C THR A 128 9.19 1.39 6.89
N VAL A 129 8.82 2.32 6.02
CA VAL A 129 9.11 2.23 4.59
C VAL A 129 10.49 2.80 4.36
N PHE A 130 11.39 2.01 3.78
CA PHE A 130 12.69 2.49 3.35
C PHE A 130 12.61 2.86 1.87
N ARG A 131 13.06 4.08 1.55
CA ARG A 131 13.20 4.55 0.17
C ARG A 131 14.66 4.84 -0.11
N GLU A 132 15.18 4.22 -1.17
CA GLU A 132 16.57 4.35 -1.60
C GLU A 132 16.59 4.66 -3.11
N PRO A 133 17.44 5.60 -3.56
CA PRO A 133 17.59 5.89 -4.98
C PRO A 133 18.38 4.78 -5.70
N ILE A 134 17.93 4.40 -6.90
CA ILE A 134 18.73 3.59 -7.83
C ILE A 134 19.69 4.52 -8.58
N LEU A 135 20.99 4.43 -8.27
CA LEU A 135 22.01 5.32 -8.83
C LEU A 135 22.54 4.82 -10.18
N CYS A 136 22.32 5.62 -11.23
CA CYS A 136 22.89 5.38 -12.56
C CYS A 136 24.09 6.29 -12.81
N LYS A 137 25.25 5.72 -13.17
CA LYS A 137 26.51 6.49 -13.37
C LYS A 137 26.40 7.59 -14.44
N ASN A 138 25.50 7.40 -15.40
CA ASN A 138 25.26 8.30 -16.54
C ASN A 138 24.14 9.33 -16.29
N ILE A 139 23.51 9.34 -15.11
CA ILE A 139 22.45 10.30 -14.78
C ILE A 139 23.00 11.34 -13.79
N PRO A 140 23.13 12.62 -14.16
CA PRO A 140 23.57 13.65 -13.23
C PRO A 140 22.52 13.88 -12.15
N ARG A 141 22.98 14.16 -10.93
CA ARG A 141 22.11 14.40 -9.76
C ARG A 141 21.78 15.89 -9.65
N LEU A 142 20.57 16.18 -9.17
CA LEU A 142 20.13 17.55 -8.90
C LEU A 142 21.03 18.25 -7.87
N VAL A 143 21.46 17.52 -6.84
CA VAL A 143 22.45 17.99 -5.85
C VAL A 143 23.78 17.29 -6.14
N PRO A 144 24.75 17.98 -6.78
CA PRO A 144 25.97 17.33 -7.27
C PRO A 144 26.82 16.68 -6.17
N GLY A 145 26.81 17.27 -4.96
CA GLY A 145 27.57 16.80 -3.80
C GLY A 145 27.07 15.49 -3.18
N TRP A 146 25.88 15.01 -3.55
CA TRP A 146 25.36 13.73 -3.06
C TRP A 146 26.02 12.57 -3.80
N THR A 147 27.20 12.15 -3.37
CA THR A 147 27.96 11.06 -4.01
C THR A 147 27.55 9.67 -3.54
N ASN A 148 26.90 9.58 -2.38
CA ASN A 148 26.40 8.35 -1.77
C ASN A 148 24.86 8.35 -1.73
N PRO A 149 24.21 7.16 -1.77
CA PRO A 149 22.76 7.07 -1.63
C PRO A 149 22.32 7.56 -0.24
N ILE A 150 21.17 8.23 -0.21
CA ILE A 150 20.49 8.63 1.02
C ILE A 150 19.24 7.77 1.15
N VAL A 151 19.15 7.01 2.23
CA VAL A 151 18.00 6.16 2.52
C VAL A 151 17.07 6.85 3.50
N ILE A 152 15.79 6.99 3.13
CA ILE A 152 14.77 7.57 3.99
C ILE A 152 13.99 6.45 4.66
N GLY A 153 14.12 6.32 5.98
CA GLY A 153 13.27 5.50 6.82
C GLY A 153 12.01 6.27 7.23
N ARG A 154 10.91 6.07 6.51
CA ARG A 154 9.63 6.75 6.76
C ARG A 154 8.76 5.93 7.72
N HIS A 155 8.37 6.52 8.86
CA HIS A 155 7.37 5.94 9.75
C HIS A 155 6.03 5.79 9.01
N ALA A 156 5.48 4.58 8.99
CA ALA A 156 4.34 4.23 8.15
C ALA A 156 3.02 4.10 8.92
N PHE A 157 2.91 4.69 10.12
CA PHE A 157 1.74 4.59 10.98
C PHE A 157 1.33 5.94 11.61
N GLY A 158 0.01 6.18 11.65
CA GLY A 158 -0.59 7.31 12.36
C GLY A 158 -0.54 8.63 11.59
N ASP A 159 -0.51 9.72 12.34
CA ASP A 159 -0.38 11.10 11.86
C ASP A 159 -1.45 11.44 10.80
N GLN A 160 -1.13 12.25 9.79
CA GLN A 160 -2.10 12.67 8.76
C GLN A 160 -2.73 11.50 7.99
N TYR A 161 -2.09 10.34 7.93
CA TYR A 161 -2.61 9.16 7.22
C TYR A 161 -3.76 8.46 7.95
N ARG A 162 -3.99 8.82 9.22
CA ARG A 162 -5.10 8.32 10.05
C ARG A 162 -5.80 9.46 10.79
N ALA A 163 -5.69 10.67 10.26
CA ALA A 163 -6.38 11.79 10.83
C ALA A 163 -7.88 11.70 10.58
N THR A 164 -8.64 12.47 11.35
CA THR A 164 -10.03 12.81 11.07
C THR A 164 -10.09 14.31 10.87
N ASP A 165 -10.55 14.71 9.70
CA ASP A 165 -10.68 16.09 9.28
C ASP A 165 -12.13 16.42 8.94
N PHE A 166 -12.47 17.71 9.03
CA PHE A 166 -13.81 18.20 8.73
C PHE A 166 -13.77 19.70 8.41
N VAL A 167 -14.75 20.12 7.62
CA VAL A 167 -15.00 21.54 7.33
C VAL A 167 -15.91 22.13 8.40
N ILE A 168 -15.62 23.36 8.82
CA ILE A 168 -16.42 24.13 9.77
C ILE A 168 -17.14 25.21 8.97
N ASP A 169 -18.47 25.15 8.95
CA ASP A 169 -19.33 26.02 8.16
C ASP A 169 -19.92 27.20 8.95
N LYS A 170 -19.77 27.20 10.28
CA LYS A 170 -20.35 28.19 11.20
C LYS A 170 -19.50 28.37 12.46
N PRO A 171 -19.71 29.46 13.22
CA PRO A 171 -18.98 29.70 14.46
C PRO A 171 -19.17 28.58 15.49
N GLY A 172 -18.13 28.28 16.28
CA GLY A 172 -18.19 27.27 17.33
C GLY A 172 -16.84 26.82 17.87
N LYS A 173 -16.87 26.11 19.01
CA LYS A 173 -15.67 25.59 19.67
C LYS A 173 -15.25 24.25 19.11
N PHE A 174 -13.97 24.13 18.76
CA PHE A 174 -13.31 22.86 18.49
C PHE A 174 -12.54 22.39 19.73
N GLU A 175 -12.90 21.23 20.24
CA GLU A 175 -12.28 20.61 21.42
C GLU A 175 -11.80 19.19 21.11
N ILE A 176 -10.72 18.77 21.77
CA ILE A 176 -10.24 17.39 21.79
C ILE A 176 -10.53 16.78 23.16
N VAL A 177 -11.21 15.63 23.18
CA VAL A 177 -11.59 14.94 24.41
C VAL A 177 -10.91 13.57 24.49
N PHE A 178 -10.17 13.33 25.57
CA PHE A 178 -9.64 12.01 25.92
C PHE A 178 -10.50 11.39 27.02
N THR A 179 -11.04 10.19 26.75
CA THR A 179 -11.80 9.40 27.72
C THR A 179 -10.99 8.15 28.12
N PRO A 180 -10.44 8.11 29.33
CA PRO A 180 -9.72 6.95 29.84
C PRO A 180 -10.61 5.70 29.92
N ALA A 181 -10.07 4.54 29.53
CA ALA A 181 -10.81 3.26 29.57
C ALA A 181 -11.03 2.73 31.00
N ASP A 182 -10.25 3.20 31.97
CA ASP A 182 -10.36 2.85 33.39
C ASP A 182 -11.48 3.64 34.12
N GLY A 183 -12.20 4.50 33.41
CA GLY A 183 -13.25 5.35 33.97
C GLY A 183 -12.74 6.56 34.75
N SER A 184 -11.43 6.82 34.76
CA SER A 184 -10.86 8.03 35.35
C SER A 184 -11.31 9.29 34.61
N LYS A 185 -11.05 10.46 35.22
CA LYS A 185 -11.59 11.75 34.76
C LYS A 185 -11.20 12.04 33.31
N LYS A 186 -12.21 12.32 32.47
CA LYS A 186 -12.01 12.80 31.09
C LYS A 186 -11.17 14.08 31.07
N THR A 187 -10.34 14.21 30.05
CA THR A 187 -9.59 15.45 29.80
C THR A 187 -10.09 16.10 28.51
N THR A 188 -10.42 17.39 28.59
CA THR A 188 -10.88 18.20 27.45
C THR A 188 -9.87 19.31 27.22
N TYR A 189 -9.50 19.50 25.97
CA TYR A 189 -8.60 20.56 25.52
C TYR A 189 -9.33 21.39 24.45
N GLU A 190 -9.55 22.66 24.73
CA GLU A 190 -10.03 23.60 23.72
C GLU A 190 -8.89 23.85 22.73
N VAL A 191 -9.15 23.62 21.44
CA VAL A 191 -8.19 23.86 20.36
C VAL A 191 -8.35 25.29 19.85
N PHE A 192 -9.58 25.67 19.50
CA PHE A 192 -9.90 26.99 18.98
C PHE A 192 -11.41 27.28 19.05
N ASP A 193 -11.78 28.54 19.28
CA ASP A 193 -13.16 29.03 19.16
C ASP A 193 -13.30 29.78 17.84
N PHE A 194 -13.96 29.15 16.86
CA PHE A 194 -14.09 29.69 15.51
C PHE A 194 -15.13 30.82 15.47
N PRO A 195 -14.78 32.03 15.03
CA PRO A 195 -15.75 33.12 14.85
C PRO A 195 -16.55 32.99 13.53
N GLY A 196 -16.22 32.01 12.69
CA GLY A 196 -16.77 31.81 11.34
C GLY A 196 -16.23 30.51 10.72
N GLY A 197 -16.29 30.39 9.40
CA GLY A 197 -15.86 29.17 8.70
C GLY A 197 -14.37 28.82 8.87
N GLY A 198 -14.03 27.55 8.70
CA GLY A 198 -12.68 27.02 8.85
C GLY A 198 -12.57 25.51 8.60
N CYS A 199 -11.55 24.87 9.14
CA CYS A 199 -11.39 23.42 9.13
C CYS A 199 -10.76 22.92 10.44
N GLY A 200 -11.04 21.66 10.78
CA GLY A 200 -10.50 20.97 11.94
C GLY A 200 -9.76 19.70 11.54
N LEU A 201 -8.73 19.33 12.30
CA LEU A 201 -7.93 18.12 12.09
C LEU A 201 -7.54 17.52 13.45
N GLY A 202 -7.83 16.23 13.64
CA GLY A 202 -7.35 15.44 14.76
C GLY A 202 -6.48 14.29 14.27
N MET A 203 -5.29 14.11 14.84
CA MET A 203 -4.38 13.01 14.51
C MET A 203 -3.79 12.37 15.77
N TYR A 204 -3.23 11.16 15.63
CA TYR A 204 -2.66 10.42 16.76
C TYR A 204 -1.52 9.50 16.33
N ASN A 205 -0.73 9.09 17.32
CA ASN A 205 0.26 8.03 17.19
C ASN A 205 0.32 7.15 18.46
N LYS A 206 1.09 6.06 18.43
CA LYS A 206 1.27 5.14 19.56
C LYS A 206 2.74 5.07 19.96
N THR A 207 3.03 5.29 21.25
CA THR A 207 4.40 5.22 21.80
C THR A 207 5.13 3.94 21.38
N ARG A 208 4.44 2.79 21.43
CA ARG A 208 4.98 1.50 21.00
C ARG A 208 5.50 1.54 19.57
N LEU A 209 4.79 2.16 18.64
CA LEU A 209 5.15 2.16 17.22
C LEU A 209 6.24 3.19 16.90
N VAL A 210 6.30 4.28 17.66
CA VAL A 210 7.42 5.22 17.63
C VAL A 210 8.71 4.59 18.16
N SER A 211 8.62 3.61 19.07
CA SER A 211 9.79 2.92 19.66
C SER A 211 10.17 1.58 19.00
N HIS A 212 9.39 1.06 18.04
CA HIS A 212 9.68 -0.21 17.39
C HIS A 212 10.85 -0.10 16.38
N ARG A 213 11.74 -1.10 16.42
CA ARG A 213 12.71 -1.43 15.37
C ARG A 213 12.04 -2.35 14.35
N THR A 214 12.24 -2.08 13.06
CA THR A 214 11.24 -2.32 12.02
C THR A 214 11.35 -3.63 11.23
N LEU A 215 10.20 -4.14 10.76
CA LEU A 215 9.99 -5.05 9.63
C LEU A 215 10.08 -4.31 8.27
N TYR A 216 10.70 -4.92 7.26
CA TYR A 216 11.09 -4.27 5.99
C TYR A 216 9.97 -4.22 4.95
N VAL A 217 9.71 -3.05 4.36
CA VAL A 217 8.91 -2.90 3.14
C VAL A 217 9.69 -2.02 2.16
N LEU A 218 10.16 -2.63 1.06
CA LEU A 218 10.78 -1.95 -0.08
C LEU A 218 9.69 -1.65 -1.12
N ILE A 219 9.56 -0.39 -1.52
CA ILE A 219 8.66 0.03 -2.61
C ILE A 219 9.54 0.67 -3.68
N PRO A 220 9.72 0.04 -4.85
CA PRO A 220 10.24 0.75 -6.01
C PRO A 220 9.15 1.72 -6.51
N ASP A 221 9.49 3.00 -6.59
CA ASP A 221 8.70 4.01 -7.33
C ASP A 221 9.04 3.91 -8.84
#